data_AF-A0AAE3KNV7-F1
#
_entry.id   AF-A0AAE3KNV7-F1
#
_cell.length_a   1.000
_cell.length_b   1.000
_cell.length_c   1.000
_cell.angle_alpha   90.00
_cell.angle_beta   90.00
_cell.angle_gamma   90.00
#
_symmetry.space_group_name_H-M   'P 1'
#
loop_
_entity.id
_entity.type
_entity.pdbx_description
1 polymer ?
#
loop_
_entity_poly.entity_id
_entity_poly.type
_entity_poly.pdbx_seq_one_letter_code
_entity_poly.pdbx_strand_id
1 'polypeptide(L)'
;MLTVIFAIALTACGTAKPTLGVAPSKYLIEKALAEQVSQTQQQLAQQLQSPPPEFAITQIALQQLQPLYLGDLPTYRIQGSYHLTIKSPKQPLTETENSFNIYLQRQKEGKTWRIALPQYISNDIQSNWRTYLLH
;
A
#
# COMPACT_ATOMS: atom_id res chain seq x y z
N MET A 1 51.79 -24.31 21.02
CA MET A 1 50.41 -24.78 21.28
C MET A 1 49.58 -23.52 21.52
N LEU A 2 49.13 -22.80 20.48
CA LEU A 2 47.87 -23.01 19.75
C LEU A 2 46.75 -23.37 20.76
N THR A 3 45.74 -22.53 21.05
CA THR A 3 44.78 -21.97 20.07
C THR A 3 44.06 -20.74 20.66
N VAL A 4 44.11 -19.62 19.94
CA VAL A 4 43.18 -18.50 20.09
C VAL A 4 41.85 -18.94 19.47
N ILE A 5 40.80 -19.12 20.27
CA ILE A 5 39.44 -19.35 19.73
C ILE A 5 38.69 -18.02 19.80
N PHE A 6 38.77 -17.35 18.65
CA PHE A 6 38.04 -16.16 18.26
C PHE A 6 36.55 -16.54 18.09
N ALA A 7 35.74 -16.26 19.12
CA ALA A 7 34.29 -16.40 19.03
C ALA A 7 33.74 -15.22 18.21
N ILE A 8 33.61 -15.42 16.91
CA ILE A 8 32.98 -14.47 15.99
C ILE A 8 31.50 -14.41 16.36
N ALA A 9 31.10 -13.31 16.97
CA ALA A 9 29.71 -12.92 17.11
C ALA A 9 29.13 -12.64 15.71
N LEU A 10 28.43 -13.62 15.13
CA LEU A 10 27.51 -13.35 14.01
C LEU A 10 26.25 -12.68 14.56
N THR A 11 26.36 -11.41 14.96
CA THR A 11 25.18 -10.54 15.07
C THR A 11 24.74 -10.15 13.67
N ALA A 12 24.15 -11.09 12.93
CA ALA A 12 23.32 -10.76 11.80
C ALA A 12 22.01 -10.16 12.34
N CYS A 13 22.07 -8.94 12.85
CA CYS A 13 20.90 -8.10 13.10
C CYS A 13 20.39 -7.56 11.74
N GLY A 14 20.24 -8.45 10.76
CA GLY A 14 19.54 -8.16 9.53
C GLY A 14 18.07 -8.24 9.86
N THR A 15 17.38 -7.09 9.87
CA THR A 15 15.92 -7.05 10.02
C THR A 15 15.32 -8.04 9.02
N ALA A 16 14.80 -9.16 9.52
CA ALA A 16 14.13 -10.13 8.68
C ALA A 16 13.07 -9.37 7.88
N LYS A 17 13.08 -9.51 6.55
CA LYS A 17 12.04 -8.93 5.69
C LYS A 17 11.08 -10.05 5.31
N PRO A 18 9.78 -9.76 5.15
CA PRO A 18 8.84 -10.74 4.62
C PRO A 18 9.32 -11.28 3.28
N THR A 19 9.07 -12.56 3.02
CA THR A 19 9.40 -13.17 1.74
C THR A 19 8.48 -12.64 0.62
N LEU A 20 9.00 -12.50 -0.59
CA LEU A 20 8.18 -12.10 -1.74
C LEU A 20 7.18 -13.18 -2.17
N GLY A 21 7.38 -14.44 -1.78
CA GLY A 21 6.47 -15.56 -2.08
C GLY A 21 5.08 -15.42 -1.45
N VAL A 22 4.90 -14.46 -0.52
CA VAL A 22 3.60 -14.14 0.09
C VAL A 22 3.16 -12.71 -0.16
N ALA A 23 3.70 -12.08 -1.21
CA ALA A 23 3.30 -10.77 -1.67
C ALA A 23 1.82 -10.72 -2.11
N PRO A 24 1.18 -9.54 -2.05
CA PRO A 24 -0.19 -9.37 -2.49
C PRO A 24 -0.33 -9.62 -3.99
N SER A 25 -1.46 -10.21 -4.39
CA SER A 25 -1.75 -10.45 -5.81
C SER A 25 -2.08 -9.15 -6.53
N LYS A 26 -1.94 -9.14 -7.87
CA LYS A 26 -2.34 -8.02 -8.72
C LYS A 26 -3.80 -7.60 -8.46
N TYR A 27 -4.71 -8.58 -8.37
CA TYR A 27 -6.12 -8.34 -8.04
C TYR A 27 -6.30 -7.61 -6.71
N LEU A 28 -5.53 -7.97 -5.68
CA LEU A 28 -5.61 -7.30 -4.39
C LEU A 28 -5.09 -5.86 -4.46
N ILE A 29 -4.04 -5.61 -5.24
CA ILE A 29 -3.52 -4.26 -5.48
C ILE A 29 -4.55 -3.41 -6.22
N GLU A 30 -5.17 -3.95 -7.28
CA GLU A 30 -6.24 -3.30 -8.05
C GLU A 30 -7.42 -2.93 -7.15
N LYS A 31 -7.87 -3.88 -6.32
CA LYS A 31 -8.95 -3.68 -5.36
C LYS A 31 -8.61 -2.61 -4.33
N ALA A 32 -7.40 -2.67 -3.76
CA ALA A 32 -6.94 -1.69 -2.79
C ALA A 32 -6.89 -0.27 -3.37
N LEU A 33 -6.41 -0.15 -4.61
CA LEU A 33 -6.35 1.12 -5.32
C LEU A 33 -7.75 1.64 -5.65
N ALA A 34 -8.65 0.77 -6.09
CA ALA A 34 -10.05 1.13 -6.36
C ALA A 34 -10.76 1.66 -5.10
N GLU A 35 -10.56 1.03 -3.95
CA GLU A 35 -11.09 1.50 -2.67
C GLU A 35 -10.54 2.88 -2.29
N GLN A 36 -9.22 3.10 -2.43
CA GLN A 36 -8.61 4.39 -2.13
C GLN A 36 -9.13 5.51 -3.04
N VAL A 37 -9.26 5.23 -4.35
CA VAL A 37 -9.81 6.19 -5.31
C VAL A 37 -11.30 6.44 -5.01
N SER A 38 -12.08 5.40 -4.71
CA SER A 38 -13.49 5.52 -4.34
C SER A 38 -13.69 6.44 -3.14
N GLN A 39 -12.91 6.24 -2.06
CA GLN A 39 -12.96 7.10 -0.87
C GLN A 39 -12.60 8.56 -1.21
N THR A 40 -11.60 8.76 -2.07
CA THR A 40 -11.22 10.11 -2.53
C THR A 40 -12.34 10.78 -3.32
N GLN A 41 -12.96 10.06 -4.28
CA GLN A 41 -14.07 10.56 -5.08
C GLN A 41 -15.29 10.87 -4.20
N GLN A 42 -15.58 10.04 -3.20
CA GLN A 42 -16.66 10.29 -2.23
C GLN A 42 -16.41 11.56 -1.41
N GLN A 43 -15.17 11.77 -0.92
CA GLN A 43 -14.80 12.98 -0.17
C GLN A 43 -14.92 14.23 -1.05
N LEU A 44 -14.43 14.19 -2.28
CA LEU A 44 -14.56 15.29 -3.23
C LEU A 44 -16.02 15.59 -3.57
N ALA A 45 -16.82 14.55 -3.80
CA ALA A 45 -18.25 14.67 -4.08
C ALA A 45 -19.01 15.36 -2.94
N GLN A 46 -18.69 15.01 -1.69
CA GLN A 46 -19.25 15.65 -0.50
C GLN A 46 -18.88 17.14 -0.42
N GLN A 47 -17.63 17.49 -0.70
CA GLN A 47 -17.16 18.88 -0.69
C GLN A 47 -17.81 19.73 -1.80
N LEU A 48 -18.05 19.12 -2.96
CA LEU A 48 -18.70 19.75 -4.11
C LEU A 48 -20.23 19.69 -4.06
N GLN A 49 -20.81 19.08 -3.03
CA GLN A 49 -22.26 18.85 -2.88
C GLN A 49 -22.87 18.15 -4.11
N SER A 50 -22.13 17.21 -4.70
CA SER A 50 -22.47 16.48 -5.92
C SER A 50 -22.49 14.97 -5.63
N PRO A 51 -23.22 14.14 -6.40
CA PRO A 51 -23.02 12.71 -6.37
C PRO A 51 -21.58 12.34 -6.81
N PRO A 52 -20.98 11.28 -6.26
CA PRO A 52 -19.68 10.79 -6.68
C PRO A 52 -19.74 10.30 -8.13
N PRO A 53 -18.78 10.68 -8.99
CA PRO A 53 -18.78 10.25 -10.37
C PRO A 53 -18.39 8.77 -10.48
N GLU A 54 -18.87 8.12 -11.54
CA GLU A 54 -18.36 6.80 -11.90
C GLU A 54 -16.94 6.94 -12.47
N PHE A 55 -16.05 6.00 -12.11
CA PHE A 55 -14.67 6.03 -12.56
C PHE A 55 -14.17 4.64 -12.97
N ALA A 56 -13.09 4.62 -13.74
CA ALA A 56 -12.37 3.41 -14.11
C ALA A 56 -10.86 3.60 -13.87
N ILE A 57 -10.22 2.56 -13.35
CA ILE A 57 -8.77 2.50 -13.17
C ILE A 57 -8.21 1.54 -14.22
N THR A 58 -7.25 2.01 -15.00
CA THR A 58 -6.61 1.20 -16.05
C THR A 58 -5.09 1.38 -16.02
N GLN A 59 -4.37 0.53 -16.76
CA GLN A 59 -2.93 0.64 -16.97
C GLN A 59 -2.10 0.78 -15.68
N ILE A 60 -2.41 -0.05 -14.67
CA ILE A 60 -1.64 -0.07 -13.42
C ILE A 60 -0.24 -0.63 -13.69
N ALA A 61 0.77 0.20 -13.48
CA ALA A 61 2.18 -0.14 -13.61
C ALA A 61 2.86 -0.13 -12.24
N LEU A 62 3.36 -1.28 -11.79
CA LEU A 62 4.10 -1.40 -10.54
C LEU A 62 5.54 -0.94 -10.75
N GLN A 63 5.99 0.03 -9.96
CA GLN A 63 7.35 0.55 -9.99
C GLN A 63 8.20 -0.04 -8.86
N GLN A 64 7.61 -0.19 -7.68
CA GLN A 64 8.32 -0.69 -6.51
C GLN A 64 7.41 -1.57 -5.65
N LEU A 65 7.97 -2.69 -5.19
CA LEU A 65 7.37 -3.59 -4.21
C LEU A 65 8.39 -3.81 -3.09
N GLN A 66 8.18 -3.15 -1.96
CA GLN A 66 9.09 -3.23 -0.82
C GLN A 66 8.44 -4.01 0.33
N PRO A 67 8.99 -5.18 0.71
CA PRO A 67 8.56 -5.89 1.91
C PRO A 67 9.16 -5.23 3.16
N LEU A 68 8.32 -5.04 4.18
CA LEU A 68 8.69 -4.55 5.51
C LEU A 68 7.78 -5.17 6.58
N TYR A 69 8.14 -5.03 7.85
CA TYR A 69 7.26 -5.34 8.95
C TYR A 69 6.66 -4.06 9.52
N LEU A 70 5.35 -4.07 9.78
CA LEU A 70 4.67 -3.07 10.60
C LEU A 70 4.18 -3.77 11.86
N GLY A 71 4.81 -3.47 13.00
CA GLY A 71 4.75 -4.35 14.17
C GLY A 71 5.30 -5.73 13.81
N ASP A 72 4.57 -6.80 14.15
CA ASP A 72 4.94 -8.18 13.82
C ASP A 72 4.26 -8.71 12.54
N LEU A 73 3.64 -7.83 11.76
CA LEU A 73 2.85 -8.24 10.59
C LEU A 73 3.57 -7.95 9.26
N PRO A 74 3.66 -8.95 8.36
CA PRO A 74 4.17 -8.74 7.01
C PRO A 74 3.41 -7.64 6.27
N THR A 75 4.12 -6.64 5.79
CA THR A 75 3.56 -5.50 5.06
C THR A 75 4.33 -5.26 3.78
N TYR A 76 3.62 -4.93 2.71
CA TYR A 76 4.21 -4.62 1.42
C TYR A 76 3.85 -3.19 1.06
N ARG A 77 4.87 -2.32 0.96
CA ARG A 77 4.73 -1.00 0.36
C ARG A 77 4.79 -1.16 -1.16
N ILE A 78 3.73 -0.76 -1.84
CA ILE A 78 3.61 -0.85 -3.29
C ILE A 78 3.50 0.56 -3.85
N GLN A 79 4.37 0.88 -4.80
CA GLN A 79 4.36 2.15 -5.51
C GLN A 79 4.27 1.91 -7.00
N GLY A 80 3.59 2.81 -7.69
CA GLY A 80 3.39 2.70 -9.12
C GLY A 80 2.58 3.86 -9.68
N SER A 81 2.11 3.66 -10.91
CA SER A 81 1.22 4.58 -11.60
C SER A 81 -0.01 3.88 -12.14
N TYR A 82 -1.05 4.67 -12.44
CA TYR A 82 -2.30 4.21 -13.04
C TYR A 82 -2.93 5.31 -13.88
N HIS A 83 -3.85 4.92 -14.75
CA HIS A 83 -4.73 5.84 -15.46
C HIS A 83 -6.09 5.87 -14.77
N LEU A 84 -6.59 7.08 -14.52
CA LEU A 84 -7.91 7.33 -13.95
C LEU A 84 -8.81 7.93 -15.02
N THR A 85 -9.92 7.28 -15.32
CA THR A 85 -10.96 7.85 -16.18
C THR A 85 -12.18 8.16 -15.34
N ILE A 86 -12.54 9.43 -15.24
CA ILE A 86 -13.79 9.91 -14.63
C ILE A 86 -14.85 10.01 -15.71
N LYS A 87 -15.95 9.28 -15.56
CA LYS A 87 -17.10 9.36 -16.45
C LYS A 87 -17.92 10.59 -16.08
N SER A 88 -17.89 11.60 -16.94
CA SER A 88 -18.72 12.80 -16.80
C SER A 88 -19.77 12.85 -17.92
N PRO A 89 -20.98 13.39 -17.65
CA PRO A 89 -22.06 13.48 -18.64
C PRO A 89 -21.68 14.27 -19.90
N LYS A 90 -20.77 15.24 -19.78
CA LYS A 90 -20.35 16.08 -20.92
C LYS A 90 -19.26 15.41 -21.75
N GLN A 91 -18.23 14.88 -21.09
CA GLN A 91 -17.12 14.18 -21.72
C GLN A 91 -16.32 13.42 -20.64
N PRO A 92 -15.83 12.19 -20.90
CA PRO A 92 -14.92 11.52 -19.98
C PRO A 92 -13.61 12.30 -19.83
N LEU A 93 -13.13 12.40 -18.61
CA LEU A 93 -11.81 12.97 -18.29
C LEU A 93 -10.87 11.81 -17.97
N THR A 94 -9.74 11.72 -18.67
CA THR A 94 -8.71 10.70 -18.40
C THR A 94 -7.42 11.37 -17.94
N GLU A 95 -6.95 10.94 -16.79
CA GLU A 95 -5.68 11.37 -16.20
C GLU A 95 -4.70 10.20 -16.22
N THR A 96 -3.60 10.35 -16.96
CA THR A 96 -2.65 9.26 -17.24
C THR A 96 -1.44 9.22 -16.31
N GLU A 97 -1.22 10.26 -15.51
CA GLU A 97 -0.02 10.42 -14.68
C GLU A 97 -0.32 10.29 -13.18
N ASN A 98 -1.32 9.49 -12.81
CA ASN A 98 -1.63 9.26 -11.41
C ASN A 98 -0.61 8.30 -10.80
N SER A 99 -0.02 8.70 -9.66
CA SER A 99 0.87 7.85 -8.87
C SER A 99 0.17 7.34 -7.62
N PHE A 100 0.59 6.18 -7.12
CA PHE A 100 0.08 5.63 -5.87
C PHE A 100 1.20 5.09 -4.99
N ASN A 101 0.95 5.12 -3.68
CA ASN A 101 1.81 4.54 -2.65
C ASN A 101 0.91 3.93 -1.57
N ILE A 102 0.75 2.61 -1.60
CA ILE A 102 -0.14 1.88 -0.69
C ILE A 102 0.66 0.89 0.15
N TYR A 103 0.17 0.61 1.37
CA TYR A 103 0.74 -0.40 2.25
C TYR A 103 -0.28 -1.51 2.46
N LEU A 104 0.04 -2.72 2.03
CA LEU A 104 -0.81 -3.90 2.22
C LEU A 104 -0.22 -4.78 3.32
N GLN A 105 -0.94 -4.88 4.44
CA GLN A 105 -0.55 -5.67 5.59
C GLN A 105 -1.31 -6.99 5.63
N ARG A 106 -0.56 -8.09 5.58
CA ARG A 106 -1.10 -9.44 5.70
C ARG A 106 -1.37 -9.76 7.17
N GLN A 107 -2.56 -10.28 7.47
CA GLN A 107 -2.92 -10.63 8.85
C GLN A 107 -2.32 -11.98 9.26
N LYS A 108 -2.30 -12.29 10.58
CA LYS A 108 -1.65 -13.49 11.15
C LYS A 108 -2.12 -14.80 10.51
N GLU A 109 -3.41 -14.89 10.18
CA GLU A 109 -4.02 -16.07 9.55
C GLU A 109 -3.60 -16.23 8.07
N GLY A 110 -2.98 -15.20 7.47
CA GLY A 110 -2.48 -15.21 6.10
C GLY A 110 -3.55 -15.10 5.01
N LYS A 111 -4.83 -15.06 5.38
CA LYS A 111 -5.98 -15.06 4.46
C LYS A 111 -6.52 -13.66 4.15
N THR A 112 -6.37 -12.74 5.08
CA THR A 112 -6.93 -11.39 5.00
C THR A 112 -5.85 -10.34 4.90
N TRP A 113 -6.20 -9.23 4.26
CA TRP A 113 -5.33 -8.11 3.99
C TRP A 113 -5.97 -6.82 4.46
N ARG A 114 -5.15 -5.93 5.00
CA ARG A 114 -5.57 -4.60 5.42
C ARG A 114 -4.74 -3.56 4.67
N ILE A 115 -5.37 -2.46 4.28
CA ILE A 115 -4.62 -1.27 3.88
C ILE A 115 -4.14 -0.59 5.16
N ALA A 116 -2.86 -0.26 5.21
CA ALA A 116 -2.27 0.56 6.25
C ALA A 116 -2.01 1.97 5.72
N LEU A 117 -2.56 2.98 6.40
CA LEU A 117 -2.36 4.38 6.10
C LEU A 117 -1.47 4.99 7.19
N PRO A 118 -0.34 5.61 6.83
CA PRO A 118 0.47 6.33 7.80
C PRO A 118 -0.31 7.55 8.31
N GLN A 119 -0.38 7.73 9.62
CA GLN A 119 -0.87 8.97 10.22
C GLN A 119 0.33 9.81 10.64
N TYR A 120 0.44 11.00 10.08
CA TYR A 120 1.50 11.95 10.42
C TYR A 120 1.03 12.84 11.57
N ILE A 121 1.76 12.83 12.68
CA ILE A 121 1.58 13.77 13.79
C ILE A 121 2.87 14.59 13.84
N SER A 122 2.87 15.75 13.18
CA SER A 122 3.94 16.78 13.18
C SER A 122 5.38 16.30 12.92
N ASN A 123 5.89 16.50 11.69
CA ASN A 123 7.31 16.48 11.22
C ASN A 123 8.27 15.37 11.69
N ASP A 124 7.83 14.44 12.54
CA ASP A 124 8.58 13.32 13.05
C ASP A 124 7.72 12.04 13.03
N ILE A 125 8.40 10.90 13.04
CA ILE A 125 8.05 9.68 12.30
C ILE A 125 6.84 8.88 12.87
N GLN A 126 6.00 8.39 11.95
CA GLN A 126 5.15 7.17 11.97
C GLN A 126 4.85 6.48 13.32
N SER A 127 4.21 7.13 14.29
CA SER A 127 3.75 6.42 15.49
C SER A 127 2.41 5.71 15.30
N ASN A 128 1.54 6.17 14.39
CA ASN A 128 0.18 5.67 14.30
C ASN A 128 -0.19 5.27 12.86
N TRP A 129 -0.68 4.04 12.73
CA TRP A 129 -1.17 3.49 11.47
C TRP A 129 -2.67 3.26 11.58
N ARG A 130 -3.44 3.89 10.69
CA ARG A 130 -4.84 3.52 10.52
C ARG A 130 -4.89 2.33 9.58
N THR A 131 -5.55 1.26 9.99
CA THR A 131 -5.76 0.10 9.11
C THR A 131 -7.24 -0.14 8.87
N TYR A 132 -7.59 -0.52 7.65
CA TYR A 132 -8.94 -0.97 7.31
C TYR A 132 -8.90 -2.25 6.48
N LEU A 133 -9.93 -3.07 6.62
CA LEU A 133 -10.01 -4.39 5.99
C LEU A 133 -10.32 -4.24 4.50
N LEU A 134 -9.62 -5.00 3.66
CA LEU A 134 -10.03 -5.24 2.28
C LEU A 134 -11.05 -6.38 2.27
N HIS A 135 -12.32 -6.06 2.03
CA HIS A 135 -13.42 -7.02 1.88
C HIS A 135 -13.46 -7.54 0.46
#